data_AF-A0A164HZ16-F1
#
_entry.id   AF-A0A164HZ16-F1
#
_cell.length_a   1.000
_cell.length_b   1.000
_cell.length_c   1.000
_cell.angle_alpha   90.00
_cell.angle_beta   90.00
_cell.angle_gamma   90.00
#
_symmetry.space_group_name_H-M   'P 1'
#
loop_
_entity.id
_entity.type
_entity.pdbx_description
1 polymer ?
#
loop_
_entity_poly.entity_id
_entity_poly.type
_entity_poly.pdbx_seq_one_letter_code
_entity_poly.pdbx_strand_id
1 'polypeptide(L)'
;MRWSNREPLSEQGQRHTMSIEIPKAAREQAIRSIERYFEHHMDEPIGNIAAGGLLGFFLEEIGPLIYNQAVADVQERMQQRVAELDIEVHEDEFQYWRKFEGKIM
;
A
#
# COMPACT_ATOMS: atom_id res chain seq x y z
N MET A 1 4.81 -36.72 -31.82
CA MET A 1 5.18 -35.88 -30.66
C MET A 1 4.23 -34.68 -30.68
N ARG A 2 3.11 -34.55 -29.94
CA ARG A 2 2.88 -34.60 -28.47
C ARG A 2 4.13 -34.06 -27.77
N TRP A 3 4.16 -32.90 -27.12
CA TRP A 3 3.23 -32.22 -26.21
C TRP A 3 3.53 -30.71 -26.29
N SER A 4 2.57 -29.80 -26.49
CA SER A 4 1.75 -29.18 -25.44
C SER A 4 2.49 -29.01 -24.12
N ASN A 5 3.05 -27.81 -23.89
CA ASN A 5 3.22 -27.21 -22.57
C ASN A 5 3.38 -25.69 -22.75
N ARG A 6 2.26 -25.01 -23.05
CA ARG A 6 2.02 -23.73 -22.41
C ARG A 6 1.61 -24.07 -21.00
N GLU A 7 2.56 -24.14 -20.08
CA GLU A 7 2.20 -24.09 -18.67
C GLU A 7 1.81 -22.65 -18.33
N PRO A 8 0.67 -22.45 -17.66
CA PRO A 8 0.09 -21.14 -17.45
C PRO A 8 0.91 -20.36 -16.40
N LEU A 9 0.92 -19.04 -16.53
CA LEU A 9 1.30 -18.12 -15.45
C LEU A 9 0.33 -18.33 -14.27
N SER A 10 0.54 -19.36 -13.45
CA SER A 10 -0.28 -19.64 -12.26
C SER A 10 0.55 -19.71 -10.98
N GLU A 11 1.62 -18.94 -10.91
CA GLU A 11 2.17 -18.42 -9.66
C GLU A 11 1.90 -16.92 -9.57
N GLN A 12 0.63 -16.52 -9.73
CA GLN A 12 0.19 -15.33 -9.00
C GLN A 12 0.38 -15.69 -7.53
N GLY A 13 1.47 -15.20 -6.95
CA GLY A 13 1.91 -15.47 -5.60
C GLY A 13 0.71 -15.53 -4.67
N GLN A 14 0.65 -16.60 -3.87
CA GLN A 14 -0.37 -16.87 -2.87
C GLN A 14 -0.99 -15.54 -2.43
N ARG A 15 -2.22 -15.27 -2.90
CA ARG A 15 -3.01 -14.17 -2.36
C ARG A 15 -3.32 -14.59 -0.93
N HIS A 16 -2.36 -14.37 -0.06
CA HIS A 16 -2.55 -14.41 1.37
C HIS A 16 -3.67 -13.41 1.58
N THR A 17 -4.87 -13.90 1.89
CA THR A 17 -5.92 -13.07 2.45
C THR A 17 -5.36 -12.57 3.77
N MET A 18 -4.60 -11.48 3.71
CA MET A 18 -4.07 -10.79 4.86
C MET A 18 -5.27 -10.11 5.50
N SER A 19 -5.97 -10.84 6.36
CA SER A 19 -6.85 -10.20 7.32
C SER A 19 -6.02 -9.15 8.05
N ILE A 20 -6.49 -7.91 8.05
CA ILE A 20 -5.77 -6.84 8.72
C ILE A 20 -5.90 -7.06 10.21
N GLU A 21 -4.80 -7.49 10.83
CA GLU A 21 -4.72 -7.63 12.27
C GLU A 21 -4.34 -6.29 12.91
N ILE A 22 -5.10 -5.91 13.93
CA ILE A 22 -4.84 -4.69 14.71
C ILE A 22 -4.57 -5.05 16.18
N PRO A 23 -3.75 -4.27 16.90
CA PRO A 23 -3.48 -4.49 18.31
C PRO A 23 -4.78 -4.55 19.14
N LYS A 24 -4.80 -5.40 20.17
CA LYS A 24 -5.98 -5.57 21.04
C LYS A 24 -6.52 -4.24 21.59
N ALA A 25 -5.62 -3.35 22.05
CA ALA A 25 -6.02 -2.04 22.55
C ALA A 25 -6.68 -1.15 21.47
N ALA A 26 -6.17 -1.21 20.23
CA ALA A 26 -6.76 -0.49 19.10
C ALA A 26 -8.13 -1.08 18.73
N ARG A 27 -8.28 -2.42 18.77
CA ARG A 27 -9.57 -3.09 18.56
C ARG A 27 -10.60 -2.66 19.59
N GLU A 28 -10.26 -2.69 20.88
CA GLU A 28 -11.16 -2.24 21.95
C GLU A 28 -11.55 -0.77 21.79
N GLN A 29 -10.60 0.09 21.40
CA GLN A 29 -10.87 1.50 21.14
C GLN A 29 -11.77 1.71 19.92
N ALA A 30 -11.57 0.94 18.85
CA ALA A 30 -12.41 1.00 17.65
C ALA A 30 -13.84 0.54 17.94
N ILE A 31 -14.02 -0.53 18.74
CA ILE A 31 -15.35 -0.98 19.17
C ILE A 31 -16.07 0.13 19.94
N ARG A 32 -15.41 0.76 20.92
CA ARG A 32 -15.98 1.91 21.67
C ARG A 32 -16.30 3.10 20.76
N SER A 33 -15.51 3.31 19.72
CA SER A 33 -15.75 4.37 18.74
C SER A 33 -16.99 4.07 17.90
N ILE A 34 -17.20 2.82 17.50
CA ILE A 34 -18.39 2.38 16.77
C ILE A 34 -19.64 2.50 17.64
N GLU A 35 -19.58 2.03 18.90
CA GLU A 35 -20.65 2.19 19.89
C GLU A 35 -21.07 3.66 19.99
N ARG A 36 -20.10 4.56 20.22
CA ARG A 36 -20.35 6.00 20.28
C ARG A 36 -20.96 6.56 19.00
N TYR A 37 -20.50 6.11 17.83
CA TYR A 37 -21.05 6.57 16.57
C TYR A 37 -22.55 6.25 16.47
N PHE A 38 -22.95 5.02 16.82
CA PHE A 38 -24.36 4.61 16.84
C PHE A 38 -25.17 5.41 17.86
N GLU A 39 -24.64 5.62 19.07
CA GLU A 39 -25.32 6.45 20.10
C GLU A 39 -25.67 7.86 19.61
N HIS A 40 -24.86 8.44 18.72
CA HIS A 40 -25.04 9.82 18.26
C HIS A 40 -25.80 9.92 16.93
N HIS A 41 -25.80 8.87 16.10
CA HIS A 41 -26.27 8.95 14.71
C HIS A 41 -27.39 7.96 14.37
N MET A 42 -27.69 7.01 15.26
CA MET A 42 -28.71 5.99 15.05
C MET A 42 -29.73 6.05 16.19
N ASP A 43 -30.98 5.69 15.89
CA ASP A 43 -32.05 5.69 16.89
C ASP A 43 -31.86 4.60 17.96
N GLU A 44 -31.24 3.48 17.59
CA GLU A 44 -30.95 2.35 18.47
C GLU A 44 -29.43 2.18 18.67
N PRO A 45 -28.96 2.13 19.93
CA PRO A 45 -27.54 1.92 20.22
C PRO A 45 -27.13 0.49 19.86
N ILE A 46 -25.87 0.32 19.45
CA ILE A 46 -25.28 -0.99 19.18
C ILE A 46 -24.63 -1.57 20.43
N GLY A 47 -24.84 -2.86 20.68
CA GLY A 47 -24.14 -3.58 21.76
C GLY A 47 -22.71 -3.97 21.39
N ASN A 48 -21.86 -4.17 22.40
CA ASN A 48 -20.43 -4.46 22.24
C ASN A 48 -20.10 -5.63 21.31
N ILE A 49 -20.84 -6.73 21.41
CA ILE A 49 -20.64 -7.92 20.58
C ILE A 49 -20.92 -7.59 19.10
N ALA A 50 -22.04 -6.90 18.83
CA ALA A 50 -22.41 -6.51 17.47
C ALA A 50 -21.43 -5.49 16.89
N ALA A 51 -20.97 -4.52 17.70
CA ALA A 51 -19.92 -3.58 17.30
C ALA A 51 -18.59 -4.29 16.99
N GLY A 52 -18.23 -5.31 17.78
CA GLY A 52 -17.09 -6.18 17.50
C GLY A 52 -17.21 -6.95 16.18
N GLY A 53 -18.41 -7.46 15.87
CA GLY A 53 -18.72 -8.10 14.60
C GLY A 53 -18.62 -7.14 13.41
N LEU A 54 -19.19 -5.94 13.54
CA LEU A 54 -19.11 -4.89 12.51
C LEU A 54 -17.65 -4.45 12.25
N LEU A 55 -16.85 -4.32 13.31
CA LEU A 55 -15.41 -4.08 13.16
C LEU A 55 -14.72 -5.22 12.43
N GLY A 56 -15.08 -6.48 12.74
CA GLY A 56 -14.59 -7.66 12.01
C GLY A 56 -14.85 -7.57 10.51
N PHE A 57 -16.11 -7.27 10.13
CA PHE A 57 -16.48 -7.05 8.74
C PHE A 57 -15.64 -5.95 8.08
N PHE A 58 -15.45 -4.80 8.74
CA PHE A 58 -14.62 -3.74 8.18
C PHE A 58 -13.16 -4.17 7.97
N LEU A 59 -12.57 -4.92 8.90
CA LEU A 59 -11.18 -5.36 8.79
C LEU A 59 -10.97 -6.44 7.72
N GLU A 60 -11.96 -7.31 7.51
CA GLU A 60 -11.86 -8.42 6.57
C GLU A 60 -12.26 -8.02 5.14
N GLU A 61 -13.35 -7.27 4.98
CA GLU A 61 -13.91 -6.93 3.66
C GLU A 61 -13.39 -5.58 3.14
N ILE A 62 -13.43 -4.54 3.98
CA ILE A 62 -13.16 -3.15 3.55
C ILE A 62 -11.69 -2.75 3.75
N GLY A 63 -11.05 -3.28 4.79
CA GLY A 63 -9.69 -2.96 5.16
C GLY A 63 -8.69 -3.20 4.03
N PRO A 64 -8.69 -4.38 3.36
CA PRO A 64 -7.78 -4.66 2.26
C PRO A 64 -7.94 -3.70 1.07
N LEU A 65 -9.18 -3.24 0.80
CA LEU A 65 -9.44 -2.25 -0.25
C LEU A 65 -8.70 -0.93 0.06
N ILE A 66 -8.84 -0.41 1.27
CA ILE A 66 -8.18 0.84 1.70
C ILE A 66 -6.66 0.67 1.74
N TYR A 67 -6.17 -0.45 2.28
CA TYR A 67 -4.74 -0.74 2.38
C TYR A 67 -4.07 -0.78 1.00
N ASN A 68 -4.69 -1.49 0.03
CA ASN A 68 -4.14 -1.60 -1.32
C ASN A 68 -4.09 -0.24 -2.03
N GLN A 69 -5.12 0.59 -1.87
CA GLN A 69 -5.10 1.94 -2.42
C GLN A 69 -3.97 2.77 -1.80
N ALA A 70 -3.81 2.72 -0.47
CA ALA A 70 -2.72 3.44 0.21
C ALA A 70 -1.33 2.98 -0.28
N VAL A 71 -1.13 1.68 -0.52
CA VAL A 71 0.12 1.16 -1.10
C VAL A 71 0.34 1.71 -2.51
N ALA A 72 -0.68 1.72 -3.36
CA ALA A 72 -0.58 2.26 -4.71
C ALA A 72 -0.22 3.75 -4.71
N ASP A 73 -0.87 4.55 -3.85
CA ASP A 73 -0.60 5.98 -3.72
C ASP A 73 0.85 6.26 -3.27
N VAL A 74 1.36 5.45 -2.33
CA VAL A 74 2.76 5.57 -1.87
C VAL A 74 3.73 5.16 -2.96
N GLN A 75 3.44 4.08 -3.70
CA GLN A 75 4.27 3.64 -4.82
C GLN A 75 4.39 4.72 -5.89
N GLU A 76 3.27 5.33 -6.29
CA GLU A 76 3.26 6.41 -7.29
C GLU A 76 4.15 7.59 -6.85
N ARG A 77 4.00 8.04 -5.61
CA ARG A 77 4.80 9.14 -5.06
C ARG A 77 6.29 8.81 -5.00
N MET A 78 6.64 7.59 -4.62
CA MET A 78 8.04 7.17 -4.55
C MET A 78 8.66 7.03 -5.94
N GLN A 79 7.93 6.54 -6.92
CA GLN A 79 8.40 6.45 -8.31
C GLN A 79 8.74 7.83 -8.88
N GLN A 80 7.92 8.85 -8.59
CA GLN A 80 8.22 10.23 -8.99
C GLN A 80 9.54 10.71 -8.40
N ARG A 81 9.78 10.48 -7.09
CA ARG A 81 11.04 10.85 -6.44
C ARG A 81 12.25 10.12 -7.00
N VAL A 82 12.10 8.83 -7.31
CA VAL A 82 13.17 8.05 -7.95
C VAL A 82 13.48 8.58 -9.34
N ALA A 83 12.47 8.97 -10.12
CA ALA A 83 12.69 9.56 -11.45
C ALA A 83 13.40 10.92 -11.39
N GLU A 84 13.13 11.74 -10.38
CA GLU A 84 13.82 13.03 -10.19
C GLU A 84 15.31 12.86 -9.89
N LEU A 85 15.71 11.80 -9.19
CA LEU A 85 17.13 11.54 -8.86
C LEU A 85 18.00 11.36 -10.11
N ASP A 86 17.45 10.81 -11.18
CA ASP A 86 18.17 10.63 -12.46
C ASP A 86 18.64 11.97 -13.03
N ILE A 87 17.88 13.05 -12.79
CA ILE A 87 18.21 14.40 -13.25
C ILE A 87 19.08 15.12 -12.22
N GLU A 88 18.72 15.05 -10.94
CA GLU A 88 19.40 15.82 -9.87
C GLU A 88 20.84 15.36 -9.64
N VAL A 89 21.10 14.05 -9.76
CA VAL A 89 22.41 13.45 -9.46
C VAL A 89 23.15 13.06 -10.76
N HIS A 90 22.65 13.49 -11.92
CA HIS A 90 23.33 13.22 -13.19
C HIS A 90 24.68 13.93 -13.24
N GLU A 91 25.73 13.18 -13.55
CA GLU A 91 27.06 13.72 -13.81
C GLU A 91 27.46 13.38 -15.23
N ASP A 92 27.92 14.38 -15.98
CA ASP A 92 28.38 14.16 -17.34
C ASP A 92 29.61 13.22 -17.33
N GLU A 93 29.56 12.20 -18.18
CA GLU A 93 30.66 11.28 -18.43
C GLU A 93 31.75 11.89 -19.32
N PHE A 94 32.96 11.33 -19.26
CA PHE A 94 34.13 11.70 -20.10
C PHE A 94 34.58 13.18 -20.05
N GLN A 95 34.31 13.89 -18.96
CA GLN A 95 34.70 15.31 -18.80
C GLN A 95 36.20 15.56 -18.61
N TYR A 96 37.03 14.52 -18.47
CA TYR A 96 38.45 14.67 -18.16
C TYR A 96 39.22 15.45 -19.23
N TRP A 97 39.10 15.07 -20.51
CA TRP A 97 39.86 15.68 -21.60
C TRP A 97 39.31 17.04 -22.04
N ARG A 98 38.00 17.29 -21.87
CA ARG A 98 37.37 18.60 -22.14
C ARG A 98 37.99 19.75 -21.35
N LYS A 99 38.56 19.48 -20.17
CA LYS A 99 39.28 20.47 -19.34
C LYS A 99 40.55 21.01 -20.00
N PHE A 100 41.11 20.29 -20.98
CA PHE A 100 42.38 20.62 -21.61
C PHE A 100 42.23 21.15 -23.04
N GLU A 101 41.07 20.99 -23.67
CA GLU A 101 40.81 21.45 -25.05
C GLU A 101 40.88 22.98 -25.21
N GLY A 102 40.48 23.75 -24.20
CA GLY A 102 40.57 25.23 -24.23
C GLY A 102 41.95 25.81 -23.90
N LYS A 103 42.92 24.96 -23.55
CA LYS A 103 44.28 25.39 -23.12
C LYS A 103 45.31 25.29 -24.24
N ILE A 104 44.92 24.73 -25.39
CA ILE A 104 45.73 24.63 -26.60
C ILE A 104 45.19 25.67 -27.61
N MET A 105 45.32 26.94 -27.27
CA MET A 105 45.30 28.08 -28.21
C MET A 105 46.36 29.07 -27.78
#